data_AF-A0A356TKG4-F1
#
_entry.id   AF-A0A356TKG4-F1
#
_cell.length_a   1.000
_cell.length_b   1.000
_cell.length_c   1.000
_cell.angle_alpha   90.00
_cell.angle_beta   90.00
_cell.angle_gamma   90.00
#
_symmetry.space_group_name_H-M   'P 1'
#
loop_
_entity.id
_entity.type
_entity.pdbx_description
1 polymer ?
#
loop_
_entity_poly.entity_id
_entity_poly.type
_entity_poly.pdbx_seq_one_letter_code
_entity_poly.pdbx_strand_id
1 'polypeptide(L)' 'GAYSRGRNRHSRYHTALGSANEVVACLEVAVADGILDSIDPDVLDRLNKIIGTLVKLAGK' A
#
# COMPACT_ATOMS: atom_id res chain seq x y z
N GLY A 1 -0.68 -13.14 -12.71
CA GLY A 1 0.24 -14.29 -12.90
C GLY A 1 0.11 -15.28 -11.75
N ALA A 2 -0.66 -16.35 -11.95
CA ALA A 2 -1.08 -17.31 -10.91
C ALA A 2 -0.16 -18.54 -10.78
N TYR A 3 1.12 -18.45 -11.12
CA TYR A 3 2.05 -19.58 -11.02
C TYR A 3 3.37 -19.17 -10.37
N SER A 4 3.38 -19.11 -9.04
CA SER A 4 4.62 -19.18 -8.26
C SER A 4 4.27 -19.63 -6.84
N ARG A 5 4.35 -20.94 -6.61
CA ARG A 5 4.13 -21.56 -5.30
C ARG A 5 5.42 -21.39 -4.47
N GLY A 6 5.31 -20.74 -3.31
CA GLY A 6 6.40 -20.57 -2.34
C GLY A 6 7.23 -19.29 -2.53
N ARG A 7 8.23 -19.31 -3.42
CA ARG A 7 9.35 -18.34 -3.38
C ARG A 7 8.98 -16.91 -3.79
N ASN A 8 8.07 -16.71 -4.74
CA ASN A 8 7.65 -15.36 -5.16
C ASN A 8 6.52 -14.79 -4.30
N ARG A 9 5.96 -15.54 -3.33
CA ARG A 9 4.86 -15.02 -2.53
C ARG A 9 5.32 -13.82 -1.69
N HIS A 10 6.47 -13.99 -1.02
CA HIS A 10 7.07 -12.93 -0.20
C HIS A 10 7.50 -11.72 -1.04
N SER A 11 8.16 -11.98 -2.19
CA SER A 11 8.51 -10.93 -3.15
C SER A 11 7.28 -10.16 -3.64
N ARG A 12 6.16 -10.83 -3.94
CA ARG A 12 4.91 -10.16 -4.29
C ARG A 12 4.32 -9.33 -3.16
N TYR A 13 4.48 -9.74 -1.90
CA TYR A 13 4.05 -8.93 -0.76
C TYR A 13 4.89 -7.67 -0.59
N HIS A 14 6.20 -7.73 -0.82
CA HIS A 14 7.04 -6.53 -0.85
C HIS A 14 6.65 -5.58 -1.99
N THR A 15 6.41 -6.11 -3.19
CA THR A 15 5.93 -5.28 -4.31
C THR A 15 4.60 -4.61 -3.97
N ALA A 16 3.63 -5.37 -3.47
CA ALA A 16 2.34 -4.83 -3.08
C ALA A 16 2.46 -3.80 -1.93
N LEU A 17 3.37 -4.04 -0.98
CA LEU A 17 3.64 -3.11 0.11
C LEU A 17 4.21 -1.79 -0.43
N GLY A 18 5.17 -1.86 -1.36
CA GLY A 18 5.71 -0.69 -2.05
C GLY A 18 4.62 0.11 -2.75
N SER A 19 3.81 -0.55 -3.58
CA SER A 19 2.71 0.11 -4.30
C SER A 19 1.67 0.72 -3.37
N ALA A 20 1.36 0.09 -2.23
CA ALA A 20 0.42 0.67 -1.26
C ALA A 20 0.98 1.95 -0.61
N ASN A 21 2.28 1.98 -0.30
CA ASN A 21 2.94 3.18 0.21
C ASN A 21 3.02 4.30 -0.85
N GLU A 22 3.27 3.94 -2.12
CA GLU A 22 3.26 4.90 -3.23
C GLU A 22 1.88 5.56 -3.38
N VAL A 23 0.80 4.79 -3.25
CA VAL A 23 -0.57 5.35 -3.29
C VAL A 23 -0.78 6.38 -2.17
N VAL A 24 -0.37 6.08 -0.94
CA VAL A 24 -0.47 7.04 0.18
C VAL A 24 0.35 8.29 -0.12
N ALA A 25 1.60 8.13 -0.57
CA ALA A 25 2.46 9.26 -0.91
C ALA A 25 1.87 10.13 -2.04
N CYS A 26 1.26 9.52 -3.07
CA CYS A 26 0.58 10.28 -4.12
C CYS A 26 -0.62 11.07 -3.59
N LEU A 27 -1.39 10.52 -2.65
CA LEU A 27 -2.49 11.23 -2.00
C LEU A 27 -1.99 12.39 -1.13
N GLU A 28 -0.91 12.19 -0.37
CA GLU A 28 -0.26 13.24 0.41
C GLU A 28 0.24 14.37 -0.48
N VAL A 29 0.88 14.04 -1.62
CA VAL A 29 1.31 15.02 -2.61
C VAL A 29 0.11 15.75 -3.22
N ALA A 30 -0.97 15.05 -3.57
CA ALA A 30 -2.17 15.68 -4.12
C ALA A 30 -2.81 16.68 -3.13
N VAL A 31 -2.75 16.40 -1.83
CA VAL A 31 -3.18 17.36 -0.79
C VAL A 31 -2.22 18.54 -0.70
N ALA A 32 -0.90 18.29 -0.70
CA ALA A 32 0.10 19.35 -0.62
C ALA A 32 0.07 20.29 -1.85
N ASP A 33 -0.25 19.76 -3.03
CA ASP A 33 -0.38 20.51 -4.28
C ASP A 33 -1.74 21.23 -4.40
N GLY A 34 -2.67 21.00 -3.46
CA GLY A 34 -4.01 21.58 -3.46
C GLY A 34 -4.96 20.98 -4.50
N ILE A 35 -4.60 19.84 -5.11
CA ILE A 35 -5.51 19.07 -5.98
C ILE A 35 -6.65 18.47 -5.15
N LEU A 36 -6.36 18.08 -3.90
CA LEU A 36 -7.32 17.62 -2.92
C LEU A 36 -7.25 18.51 -1.67
N ASP A 37 -8.38 18.81 -1.05
CA ASP A 37 -8.40 19.55 0.22
C ASP A 37 -7.89 18.69 1.38
N SER A 38 -8.19 17.38 1.36
CA SER A 38 -7.76 16.42 2.37
C SER A 38 -7.89 14.98 1.85
N ILE A 39 -7.22 14.03 2.51
CA ILE A 39 -7.44 12.60 2.28
C ILE A 39 -8.64 12.18 3.13
N ASP A 40 -9.63 11.52 2.51
CA ASP A 40 -10.75 10.91 3.23
C ASP A 40 -10.21 9.96 4.33
N PRO A 41 -10.56 10.17 5.62
CA PRO A 41 -10.11 9.33 6.72
C PRO A 41 -10.40 7.85 6.53
N ASP A 42 -11.53 7.49 5.91
CA ASP A 42 -11.91 6.09 5.69
C ASP A 42 -11.03 5.45 4.61
N VAL A 43 -10.62 6.23 3.60
CA VAL A 43 -9.67 5.76 2.57
C VAL A 43 -8.29 5.55 3.21
N LEU A 44 -7.83 6.49 4.02
CA LEU A 44 -6.54 6.40 4.69
C LEU A 44 -6.49 5.23 5.68
N ASP A 45 -7.54 5.01 6.48
CA ASP A 45 -7.63 3.85 7.39
C ASP A 45 -7.55 2.53 6.62
N ARG A 46 -8.27 2.42 5.50
CA ARG A 46 -8.24 1.21 4.67
C ARG A 46 -6.86 0.95 4.06
N LEU A 47 -6.18 1.99 3.58
CA LEU A 47 -4.80 1.88 3.07
C LEU A 47 -3.85 1.46 4.19
N ASN A 48 -3.95 2.06 5.38
CA ASN A 48 -3.15 1.68 6.54
C ASN A 48 -3.37 0.22 6.96
N LYS A 49 -4.62 -0.27 6.90
CA LYS A 49 -4.94 -1.67 7.17
C LYS A 49 -4.35 -2.61 6.13
N ILE A 50 -4.36 -2.23 4.85
CA ILE A 50 -3.71 -2.99 3.77
C ILE A 50 -2.19 -3.04 4.00
N ILE A 51 -1.56 -1.90 4.27
CA ILE A 51 -0.13 -1.77 4.56
C ILE A 51 0.24 -2.65 5.76
N GLY A 52 -0.47 -2.52 6.89
CA GLY A 52 -0.23 -3.33 8.08
C GLY A 52 -0.37 -4.83 7.83
N THR A 53 -1.34 -5.23 7.00
CA THR A 53 -1.49 -6.63 6.56
C THR A 53 -0.30 -7.09 5.73
N LEU A 54 0.16 -6.28 4.78
CA LEU A 54 1.29 -6.59 3.92
C LEU A 54 2.62 -6.63 4.68
N VAL A 55 2.84 -5.72 5.63
CA VAL A 55 3.99 -5.76 6.55
C VAL A 55 4.01 -7.08 7.32
N LYS A 56 2.87 -7.50 7.87
CA LYS A 56 2.77 -8.79 8.59
C LYS A 56 3.03 -10.01 7.70
N LEU A 57 2.67 -9.94 6.41
CA LEU A 57 2.86 -11.04 5.47
C LEU A 57 4.25 -11.04 4.80
N ALA A 58 4.90 -9.88 4.70
CA ALA A 58 6.23 -9.68 4.14
C ALA A 58 7.36 -9.71 5.20
N GLY A 59 7.03 -9.99 6.47
CA GLY A 59 7.99 -10.29 7.53
C GLY A 59 7.93 -11.74 8.00
N LYS A 60 7.17 -12.60 7.33
CA LYS A 60 6.94 -14.01 7.65
C LYS A 60 7.50 -14.92 6.56
#